data_AF-A0A5N4AX20-F1
#
_entry.id   AF-A0A5N4AX20-F1
#
_cell.length_a   1.000
_cell.length_b   1.000
_cell.length_c   1.000
_cell.angle_alpha   90.00
_cell.angle_beta   90.00
_cell.angle_gamma   90.00
#
_symmetry.space_group_name_H-M   'P 1'
#
loop_
_entity.id
_entity.type
_entity.pdbx_description
1 polymer ?
#
loop_
_entity_poly.entity_id
_entity_poly.type
_entity_poly.pdbx_seq_one_letter_code
_entity_poly.pdbx_strand_id
1 'polypeptide(L)'
;MFLYLFQKWVDYKLRWDPEEYGGVEQLYVPSEHIWLPDIVLFNNADGNYEVTLMTKAVLSYTGEVVWKPPSIYKSSCEINVQYFPFDEQSCLMKFGSWTYNGYQVDLKHMDQVPGSNIVKVGIDLSEFYLSVEWDLLAVPATRNEEYYPCCSEPYSGR
;
A
#
# COMPACT_ATOMS: atom_id res chain seq x y z
N MET A 1 -4.47 -12.09 -5.35
CA MET A 1 -4.57 -12.02 -3.87
C MET A 1 -5.56 -10.94 -3.49
N PHE A 2 -6.48 -11.23 -2.56
CA PHE A 2 -7.37 -10.21 -2.00
C PHE A 2 -6.66 -9.54 -0.81
N LEU A 3 -6.57 -8.22 -0.80
CA LEU A 3 -5.85 -7.45 0.22
C LEU A 3 -6.61 -6.21 0.65
N TYR A 4 -6.44 -5.83 1.91
CA TYR A 4 -6.72 -4.48 2.37
C TYR A 4 -5.43 -3.66 2.33
N LEU A 5 -5.38 -2.63 1.49
CA LEU A 5 -4.21 -1.75 1.43
C LEU A 5 -4.37 -0.65 2.49
N PHE A 6 -3.68 -0.77 3.62
CA PHE A 6 -3.74 0.24 4.67
C PHE A 6 -2.83 1.43 4.36
N GLN A 7 -3.45 2.60 4.16
CA GLN A 7 -2.79 3.86 3.88
C GLN A 7 -3.06 4.86 5.00
N LYS A 8 -2.02 5.62 5.37
CA LYS A 8 -2.09 6.67 6.38
C LYS A 8 -1.22 7.84 5.95
N TRP A 9 -1.78 9.05 5.99
CA TRP A 9 -1.07 10.29 5.75
C TRP A 9 -1.65 11.42 6.59
N VAL A 10 -1.03 12.60 6.53
CA VAL A 10 -1.49 13.79 7.24
C VAL A 10 -1.73 14.89 6.22
N ASP A 11 -2.95 15.42 6.20
CA ASP A 11 -3.34 16.58 5.39
C ASP A 11 -3.53 17.80 6.29
N TYR A 12 -2.76 18.87 6.03
CA TYR A 12 -2.83 20.10 6.82
C TYR A 12 -4.11 20.90 6.58
N LYS A 13 -4.81 20.70 5.46
CA LYS A 13 -6.07 21.40 5.13
C LYS A 13 -7.28 20.78 5.82
N LEU A 14 -7.15 19.54 6.29
CA LEU A 14 -8.22 18.78 6.93
C LEU A 14 -8.12 18.79 8.46
N ARG A 15 -7.55 19.85 9.02
CA ARG A 15 -7.43 20.07 10.48
C ARG A 15 -8.55 20.96 10.97
N TRP A 16 -9.08 20.68 12.15
CA TRP A 16 -10.04 21.52 12.84
C TRP A 16 -9.84 21.46 14.35
N ASP A 17 -10.41 22.43 15.07
CA ASP A 17 -10.46 22.43 16.53
C ASP A 17 -11.75 21.74 17.01
N PRO A 18 -11.69 20.61 17.73
CA PRO A 18 -12.88 19.96 18.25
C PRO A 18 -13.77 20.89 19.08
N GLU A 19 -13.23 21.90 19.78
CA GLU A 19 -14.01 22.82 20.61
C GLU A 19 -14.99 23.67 19.78
N GLU A 20 -14.63 24.04 18.56
CA GLU A 20 -15.49 24.79 17.63
C GLU A 20 -16.60 23.94 17.01
N TYR A 21 -16.45 22.61 17.01
CA TYR A 21 -17.35 21.66 16.36
C TYR A 21 -18.03 20.70 17.34
N GLY A 22 -18.21 21.12 18.60
CA GLY A 22 -18.96 20.34 19.60
C GLY A 22 -18.27 19.06 20.07
N GLY A 23 -16.93 19.06 20.08
CA GLY A 23 -16.10 17.93 20.53
C GLY A 23 -15.91 16.83 19.47
N VAL A 24 -16.18 17.11 18.19
CA VAL A 24 -15.98 16.13 17.12
C VAL A 24 -14.48 15.94 16.86
N GLU A 25 -13.98 14.74 17.13
CA GLU A 25 -12.56 14.41 16.91
C GLU A 25 -12.31 13.61 15.61
N GLN A 26 -13.34 12.92 15.10
CA GLN A 26 -13.24 12.05 13.92
C GLN A 26 -14.44 12.18 12.98
N LEU A 27 -14.17 12.05 11.69
CA LEU A 27 -15.16 12.09 10.61
C LEU A 27 -14.94 10.96 9.61
N TYR A 28 -16.04 10.42 9.08
CA TYR A 28 -16.01 9.43 8.00
C TYR A 28 -16.40 10.10 6.70
N VAL A 29 -15.44 10.32 5.82
CA VAL A 29 -15.62 11.05 4.56
C VAL A 29 -15.48 10.11 3.37
N PRO A 30 -16.30 10.25 2.31
CA PRO A 30 -16.04 9.56 1.05
C PRO A 30 -14.63 9.89 0.54
N SER A 31 -13.84 8.88 0.18
CA SER A 31 -12.44 9.06 -0.26
C SER A 31 -12.34 9.94 -1.51
N GLU A 32 -13.37 9.95 -2.34
CA GLU A 32 -13.46 10.75 -3.58
C GLU A 32 -13.48 12.27 -3.35
N HIS A 33 -13.80 12.73 -2.14
CA HIS A 33 -13.85 14.16 -1.80
C HIS A 33 -12.55 14.70 -1.22
N ILE A 34 -11.55 13.84 -1.01
CA ILE A 34 -10.25 14.22 -0.47
C ILE A 34 -9.15 13.82 -1.44
N TRP A 35 -7.96 14.40 -1.26
CA TRP A 35 -6.79 13.94 -1.98
C TRP A 35 -6.39 12.54 -1.50
N LEU A 36 -6.08 11.65 -2.44
CA LEU A 36 -5.60 10.30 -2.18
C LEU A 36 -4.24 10.10 -2.88
N PRO A 37 -3.28 9.40 -2.26
CA PRO A 37 -2.08 9.00 -2.96
C PRO A 37 -2.42 7.92 -4.00
N ASP A 38 -1.77 8.00 -5.16
CA ASP A 38 -2.00 7.15 -6.33
C ASP A 38 -1.13 5.88 -6.30
N ILE A 39 -1.33 5.06 -5.28
CA ILE A 39 -0.58 3.81 -5.10
C ILE A 39 -1.07 2.75 -6.08
N VAL A 40 -0.17 2.25 -6.92
CA VAL A 40 -0.46 1.24 -7.93
C VAL A 40 0.45 0.02 -7.78
N LEU A 41 -0.03 -1.13 -8.26
CA LEU A 41 0.77 -2.34 -8.43
C LEU A 41 1.47 -2.29 -9.80
N PHE A 42 2.79 -2.11 -9.84
CA PHE A 42 3.54 -1.96 -11.09
C PHE A 42 3.60 -3.25 -11.92
N ASN A 43 3.83 -4.39 -11.27
CA ASN A 43 3.86 -5.69 -11.93
C ASN A 43 2.47 -6.31 -12.04
N ASN A 44 1.45 -5.52 -12.37
CA ASN A 44 0.09 -5.99 -12.55
C ASN A 44 -0.06 -6.78 -13.87
N ALA A 45 -0.72 -7.94 -13.81
CA ALA A 45 -0.98 -8.80 -14.96
C ALA A 45 -2.36 -8.56 -15.62
N ASP A 46 -3.27 -7.83 -14.97
CA ASP A 46 -4.68 -7.68 -15.40
C ASP A 46 -4.96 -6.41 -16.23
N GLY A 47 -3.98 -5.50 -16.35
CA GLY A 47 -4.09 -4.24 -17.09
C GLY A 47 -4.93 -3.14 -16.43
N ASN A 48 -5.74 -3.45 -15.40
CA ASN A 48 -6.50 -2.49 -14.61
C ASN A 48 -5.76 -2.13 -13.31
N TYR A 49 -5.24 -0.92 -13.21
CA TYR A 49 -4.45 -0.44 -12.06
C TYR A 49 -5.27 0.23 -10.96
N GLU A 50 -6.58 0.43 -11.17
CA GLU A 50 -7.44 1.19 -10.25
C GLU A 50 -8.01 0.32 -9.11
N VAL A 51 -8.13 0.92 -7.94
CA VAL A 51 -8.84 0.37 -6.78
C VAL A 51 -10.33 0.30 -7.14
N THR A 52 -10.88 -0.92 -7.22
CA THR A 52 -12.26 -1.14 -7.70
C THR A 52 -13.34 -0.68 -6.72
N LEU A 53 -13.00 -0.47 -5.43
CA LEU A 53 -13.94 -0.12 -4.37
C LEU A 53 -13.43 1.09 -3.57
N MET A 54 -14.00 2.25 -3.86
CA MET A 54 -13.80 3.47 -3.07
C MET A 54 -14.58 3.38 -1.75
N THR A 55 -13.87 3.15 -0.65
CA THR A 55 -14.44 3.14 0.70
C THR A 55 -14.28 4.51 1.37
N LYS A 56 -15.05 4.77 2.43
CA LYS A 56 -14.86 5.99 3.23
C LYS A 56 -13.49 5.98 3.91
N ALA A 57 -12.85 7.14 3.96
CA ALA A 57 -11.67 7.38 4.78
C ALA A 57 -12.07 7.90 6.16
N VAL A 58 -11.26 7.58 7.16
CA VAL A 58 -11.39 8.10 8.52
C VAL A 58 -10.44 9.28 8.65
N LEU A 59 -11.00 10.44 8.96
CA LEU A 59 -10.27 11.68 9.16
C LEU A 59 -10.29 12.02 10.65
N SER A 60 -9.14 12.37 11.21
CA SER A 60 -9.01 12.86 12.60
C SER A 60 -8.75 14.37 12.61
N TYR A 61 -9.14 15.06 13.70
CA TYR A 61 -9.01 16.51 13.83
C TYR A 61 -7.57 17.04 13.67
N THR A 62 -6.57 16.19 13.91
CA THR A 62 -5.14 16.45 13.70
C THR A 62 -4.74 16.50 12.21
N GLY A 63 -5.67 16.23 11.30
CA GLY A 63 -5.45 16.10 9.85
C GLY A 63 -4.95 14.72 9.44
N GLU A 64 -4.86 13.77 10.36
CA GLU A 64 -4.53 12.38 10.03
C GLU A 64 -5.67 11.73 9.26
N VAL A 65 -5.35 11.18 8.09
CA VAL A 65 -6.26 10.42 7.24
C VAL A 65 -5.84 8.96 7.23
N VAL A 66 -6.80 8.08 7.47
CA VAL A 66 -6.66 6.63 7.38
C VAL A 66 -7.62 6.10 6.32
N TRP A 67 -7.08 5.40 5.34
CA TRP A 67 -7.87 4.79 4.26
C TRP A 67 -7.45 3.33 4.06
N LYS A 68 -8.44 2.44 4.02
CA LYS A 68 -8.23 0.98 3.94
C LYS A 68 -9.15 0.36 2.88
N PRO A 69 -8.93 0.63 1.58
CA PRO A 69 -9.73 0.02 0.54
C PRO A 69 -9.42 -1.48 0.39
N PRO A 70 -10.44 -2.34 0.23
CA PRO A 70 -10.25 -3.70 -0.24
C PRO A 70 -9.95 -3.69 -1.75
N SER A 71 -9.01 -4.52 -2.19
CA SER A 71 -8.72 -4.69 -3.62
C SER A 71 -8.23 -6.10 -3.94
N ILE A 72 -8.47 -6.53 -5.17
CA ILE A 72 -7.95 -7.78 -5.73
C ILE A 72 -6.71 -7.44 -6.56
N TYR A 73 -5.54 -7.82 -6.06
CA TYR A 73 -4.28 -7.62 -6.76
C TYR A 73 -3.89 -8.88 -7.54
N LYS A 74 -3.62 -8.69 -8.83
CA LYS A 74 -3.14 -9.73 -9.74
C LYS A 74 -1.73 -9.36 -10.20
N SER A 75 -0.72 -9.88 -9.51
CA SER A 75 0.67 -9.67 -9.91
C SER A 75 1.09 -10.67 -10.99
N SER A 76 1.97 -10.21 -11.88
CA SER A 76 2.79 -11.06 -12.72
C SER A 76 3.92 -11.63 -11.88
N CYS A 77 4.08 -12.95 -11.94
CA CYS A 77 5.09 -13.71 -11.22
C CYS A 77 5.70 -14.74 -12.17
N GLU A 78 7.03 -14.82 -12.19
CA GLU A 78 7.75 -15.85 -12.93
C GLU A 78 7.76 -17.14 -12.12
N ILE A 79 7.22 -18.21 -12.70
CA ILE A 79 7.07 -19.51 -12.05
C ILE A 79 8.17 -20.44 -12.53
N ASN A 80 8.89 -21.08 -11.60
CA ASN A 80 9.86 -22.11 -11.91
C ASN A 80 9.28 -23.50 -11.65
N VAL A 81 9.05 -24.27 -12.73
CA VAL A 81 8.41 -25.59 -12.68
C VAL A 81 9.40 -26.76 -12.60
N GLN A 82 10.68 -26.51 -12.31
CA GLN A 82 11.72 -27.55 -12.29
C GLN A 82 11.42 -28.72 -11.32
N TYR A 83 10.79 -28.43 -10.18
CA TYR A 83 10.53 -29.40 -9.11
C TYR A 83 9.06 -29.72 -8.90
N PHE A 84 8.20 -29.37 -9.87
CA PHE A 84 6.76 -29.63 -9.78
C PHE A 84 6.45 -31.10 -9.47
N PRO A 85 5.53 -31.42 -8.53
CA PRO A 85 4.64 -30.52 -7.78
C PRO A 85 5.16 -30.07 -6.40
N PHE A 86 6.46 -30.26 -6.12
CA PHE A 86 7.12 -29.90 -4.85
C PHE A 86 7.98 -28.66 -5.02
N ASP A 87 7.46 -27.67 -5.73
CA ASP A 87 8.13 -26.42 -6.04
C ASP A 87 7.84 -25.33 -5.00
N GLU A 88 8.81 -24.45 -4.81
CA GLU A 88 8.64 -23.21 -4.04
C GLU A 88 8.61 -22.03 -5.00
N GLN A 89 7.66 -21.11 -4.80
CA GLN A 89 7.49 -19.95 -5.66
C GLN A 89 7.68 -18.64 -4.88
N SER A 90 8.45 -17.72 -5.47
CA SER A 90 8.69 -16.39 -4.92
C SER A 90 8.05 -15.33 -5.80
N CYS A 91 6.85 -14.90 -5.41
CA CYS A 91 6.09 -13.88 -6.13
C CYS A 91 6.19 -12.51 -5.45
N LEU A 92 6.60 -11.50 -6.22
CA LEU A 92 6.75 -10.13 -5.75
C LEU A 92 5.49 -9.30 -6.06
N MET A 93 5.19 -8.33 -5.21
CA MET A 93 4.20 -7.28 -5.49
C MET A 93 4.88 -5.93 -5.31
N LYS A 94 4.96 -5.15 -6.38
CA LYS A 94 5.64 -3.85 -6.41
C LYS A 94 4.63 -2.73 -6.29
N PHE A 95 4.55 -2.11 -5.12
CA PHE A 95 3.67 -0.97 -4.85
C PHE A 95 4.45 0.33 -4.87
N GLY A 96 3.99 1.29 -5.67
CA GLY A 96 4.56 2.64 -5.69
C GLY A 96 3.57 3.68 -6.19
N SER A 97 3.95 4.96 -6.09
CA SER A 97 3.18 6.04 -6.70
C SER A 97 3.39 6.06 -8.21
N TRP A 98 2.29 6.27 -8.95
CA TRP A 98 2.34 6.36 -10.40
C TRP A 98 2.89 7.72 -10.87
N THR A 99 2.35 8.81 -10.31
CA THR A 99 2.60 10.19 -10.77
C THR A 99 3.58 10.97 -9.92
N TYR A 100 3.65 10.72 -8.61
CA TYR A 100 4.53 11.48 -7.72
C TYR A 100 5.93 10.87 -7.65
N ASN A 101 6.93 11.74 -7.53
CA ASN A 101 8.30 11.32 -7.20
C ASN A 101 8.49 11.21 -5.67
N GLY A 102 9.63 10.66 -5.25
CA GLY A 102 9.97 10.43 -3.85
C GLY A 102 10.20 11.70 -3.02
N TYR A 103 10.38 12.87 -3.65
CA TYR A 103 10.41 14.15 -2.95
C TYR A 103 9.00 14.68 -2.65
N GLN A 104 7.99 14.25 -3.41
CA GLN A 104 6.59 14.63 -3.21
C GLN A 104 5.87 13.61 -2.31
N VAL A 105 6.02 12.32 -2.61
CA VAL A 105 5.40 11.22 -1.88
C VAL A 105 6.47 10.21 -1.49
N ASP A 106 6.82 10.20 -0.21
CA ASP A 106 7.74 9.24 0.38
C ASP A 106 6.97 8.05 0.98
N LEU A 107 6.93 6.94 0.24
CA LEU A 107 6.27 5.71 0.68
C LEU A 107 7.11 4.95 1.69
N LYS A 108 6.48 4.62 2.82
CA LYS A 108 7.07 3.82 3.91
C LYS A 108 6.07 2.78 4.38
N HIS A 109 6.59 1.61 4.73
CA HIS A 109 5.79 0.58 5.36
C HIS A 109 5.44 0.99 6.81
N MET A 110 4.25 0.68 7.30
CA MET A 110 3.81 1.07 8.65
C MET A 110 4.76 0.56 9.74
N ASP A 111 5.23 -0.67 9.60
CA ASP A 111 6.17 -1.32 10.52
C ASP A 111 7.65 -1.07 10.18
N GLN A 112 7.95 -0.11 9.29
CA GLN A 112 9.32 0.22 8.95
C GLN A 112 10.02 0.92 10.12
N VAL A 113 11.14 0.35 10.57
CA VAL A 113 11.99 0.93 11.61
C VAL A 113 12.94 1.96 11.00
N PRO A 114 13.19 3.12 11.65
CA PRO A 114 14.19 4.08 11.19
C PRO A 114 15.56 3.43 10.95
N GLY A 115 16.13 3.63 9.76
CA GLY A 115 17.42 3.06 9.36
C GLY A 115 17.37 1.65 8.77
N SER A 116 16.20 1.00 8.71
CA SER A 116 15.99 -0.26 7.98
C SER A 116 15.04 -0.06 6.80
N ASN A 117 15.38 -0.67 5.67
CA ASN A 117 14.47 -0.78 4.52
C ASN A 117 13.76 -2.15 4.47
N ILE A 118 14.05 -3.06 5.41
CA ILE A 118 13.52 -4.41 5.42
C ILE A 118 12.52 -4.55 6.57
N VAL A 119 11.34 -5.07 6.25
CA VAL A 119 10.30 -5.49 7.19
C VAL A 119 10.13 -7.00 7.03
N LYS A 120 10.38 -7.76 8.11
CA LYS A 120 10.38 -9.23 8.07
C LYS A 120 8.99 -9.81 7.77
N VAL A 121 7.95 -9.18 8.32
CA VAL A 121 6.55 -9.53 8.11
C VAL A 121 5.88 -8.27 7.57
N GLY A 122 5.84 -8.15 6.24
CA GLY A 122 5.32 -6.99 5.52
C GLY A 122 3.85 -7.09 5.13
N ILE A 123 3.18 -8.19 5.49
CA ILE A 123 1.75 -8.36 5.30
C ILE A 123 1.18 -8.88 6.62
N ASP A 124 0.14 -8.20 7.12
CA ASP A 124 -0.59 -8.71 8.27
C ASP A 124 -1.41 -9.94 7.85
N LEU A 125 -1.17 -11.05 8.55
CA LEU A 125 -1.80 -12.34 8.30
C LEU A 125 -2.85 -12.69 9.37
N SER A 126 -3.22 -11.74 10.24
CA SER A 126 -4.22 -11.94 11.30
C SER A 126 -5.57 -12.47 10.79
N GLU A 127 -5.99 -12.03 9.60
CA GLU A 127 -7.22 -12.45 8.91
C GLU A 127 -6.94 -13.33 7.67
N PHE A 128 -5.77 -13.96 7.59
CA PHE A 128 -5.40 -14.78 6.43
C PHE A 128 -6.19 -16.09 6.38
N TYR A 129 -6.80 -16.35 5.22
CA TYR A 129 -7.45 -17.63 4.93
C TYR A 129 -6.51 -18.53 4.13
N LEU A 130 -6.26 -19.74 4.65
CA LEU A 130 -5.35 -20.71 4.04
C LEU A 130 -5.84 -21.18 2.67
N SER A 131 -4.92 -21.25 1.71
CA SER A 131 -5.17 -21.91 0.44
C SER A 131 -5.09 -23.44 0.63
N VAL A 132 -5.83 -24.18 -0.18
CA VAL A 132 -5.75 -25.65 -0.21
C VAL A 132 -4.58 -26.17 -1.03
N GLU A 133 -4.00 -25.33 -1.87
CA GLU A 133 -2.96 -25.70 -2.84
C GLU A 133 -1.58 -25.14 -2.49
N TRP A 134 -1.54 -23.99 -1.82
CA TRP A 134 -0.29 -23.25 -1.57
C TRP A 134 -0.13 -22.92 -0.09
N ASP A 135 1.03 -23.29 0.47
CA ASP A 135 1.45 -22.88 1.80
C ASP A 135 2.25 -21.57 1.74
N LEU A 136 1.85 -20.60 2.56
CA LEU A 136 2.54 -19.31 2.65
C LEU A 136 3.72 -19.41 3.62
N LEU A 137 4.94 -19.46 3.07
CA LEU A 137 6.16 -19.62 3.87
C LEU A 137 6.64 -18.31 4.52
N ALA A 138 6.63 -17.21 3.77
CA ALA A 138 7.10 -15.90 4.24
C ALA A 138 6.51 -14.74 3.43
N VAL A 139 6.42 -13.57 4.05
CA VAL A 139 5.92 -12.32 3.44
C VAL A 139 6.78 -11.10 3.79
N PRO A 140 8.09 -11.08 3.45
CA PRO A 140 8.92 -9.93 3.71
C PRO A 140 8.52 -8.75 2.81
N ALA A 141 8.64 -7.52 3.32
CA ALA A 141 8.55 -6.31 2.53
C ALA A 141 9.89 -5.57 2.56
N THR A 142 10.28 -5.02 1.42
CA THR A 142 11.49 -4.20 1.29
C THR A 142 11.14 -2.89 0.60
N ARG A 143 11.62 -1.78 1.17
CA ARG A 143 11.53 -0.46 0.55
C ARG A 143 12.69 -0.26 -0.41
N ASN A 144 12.37 -0.03 -1.67
CA ASN A 144 13.34 0.33 -2.70
C ASN A 144 13.12 1.79 -3.13
N GLU A 145 14.23 2.48 -3.39
CA GLU A 145 14.25 3.77 -4.08
C GLU A 145 15.05 3.60 -5.36
N GLU A 146 14.43 3.90 -6.50
CA GLU A 146 15.09 3.85 -7.79
C GLU A 146 15.27 5.26 -8.38
N TYR A 147 16.40 5.46 -9.08
CA TYR A 147 16.67 6.65 -9.85
C TYR A 147 16.65 6.29 -11.34
N TYR A 148 15.80 6.97 -12.11
CA TYR A 148 15.70 6.72 -13.55
C TYR A 148 16.59 7.67 -14.33
N PRO A 149 17.22 7.26 -15.45
CA PRO A 149 18.07 8.14 -16.25
C PRO A 149 17.38 9.42 -16.77
N CYS A 150 16.05 9.43 -16.83
CA CYS A 150 15.29 10.59 -17.28
C CYS A 150 15.12 11.68 -16.20
N CYS A 151 15.31 11.35 -14.91
CA CYS A 151 14.97 12.24 -13.80
C CYS A 151 16.07 12.24 -12.72
N SER A 152 16.19 13.35 -12.01
CA SER A 152 17.13 13.47 -10.88
C SER A 152 16.53 13.02 -9.54
N GLU A 153 15.21 12.89 -9.51
CA GLU A 153 14.41 12.59 -8.34
C GLU A 153 14.30 11.06 -8.11
N PRO A 154 14.32 10.60 -6.86
CA PRO A 154 14.08 9.20 -6.53
C PRO A 154 12.61 8.85 -6.76
N TYR A 155 12.32 7.57 -6.97
CA TYR A 155 10.96 7.02 -6.96
C TYR A 155 10.89 5.90 -5.93
N SER A 156 10.04 6.09 -4.91
CA SER A 156 9.84 5.13 -3.83
C SER A 156 8.85 4.04 -4.26
N GLY A 157 9.21 2.76 -4.06
CA GLY A 157 8.32 1.63 -4.31
C GLY A 157 8.31 1.08 -5.74
N ARG A 158 9.37 1.32 -6.52
CA ARG A 158 9.57 0.73 -7.85
C ARG A 158 10.56 -0.43 -7.82
#